data_AF-C6TMU3-F1
#
_entry.id   AF-C6TMU3-F1
#
_cell.length_a   1.000
_cell.length_b   1.000
_cell.length_c   1.000
_cell.angle_alpha   90.00
_cell.angle_beta   90.00
_cell.angle_gamma   90.00
#
_symmetry.space_group_name_H-M   'P 1'
#
loop_
_entity.id
_entity.type
_entity.pdbx_description
1 polymer ?
#
loop_
_entity_poly.entity_id
_entity_poly.type
_entity_poly.pdbx_seq_one_letter_code
_entity_poly.pdbx_strand_id
1 'polypeptide(L)'
;MVLLLFKIGLSNYVPASFVFGDSLLDVGNNNYIVSLAKANHDPYGIDFGMATGRFSNGRTVADVINQKLGLGFSPPYLAPTTTGSVVLKGVNYASGAGGILNNSGQIFGGRINFDAQIDNFANTREEIISLIGVPAALNLFKKALFTVALGSNDFLDNYLTPILSIPERVLVSPESFVATLVSRLRLQLTVILLKT
;
A
#
# COMPACT_ATOMS: atom_id res chain seq x y z
N MET A 1 8.02 -0.25 -11.48
CA MET A 1 7.85 -0.38 -10.02
C MET A 1 8.78 0.61 -9.35
N VAL A 2 8.25 1.49 -8.50
CA VAL A 2 9.05 2.33 -7.61
C VAL A 2 8.92 1.75 -6.21
N LEU A 3 10.02 1.31 -5.59
CA LEU A 3 10.06 0.94 -4.18
C LEU A 3 10.75 2.07 -3.41
N LEU A 4 10.03 2.65 -2.45
CA LEU A 4 10.54 3.66 -1.55
C LEU A 4 10.37 3.17 -0.11
N LEU A 5 11.49 3.09 0.61
CA LEU A 5 11.53 2.85 2.04
C LEU A 5 12.06 4.12 2.69
N PHE A 6 11.29 4.70 3.59
CA PHE A 6 11.76 5.87 4.33
C PHE A 6 11.41 5.78 5.81
N LYS A 7 12.35 6.30 6.60
CA LYS A 7 12.24 6.49 8.03
C LYS A 7 12.58 7.94 8.32
N ILE A 8 11.77 8.59 9.14
CA ILE A 8 11.87 10.04 9.39
C ILE A 8 12.82 10.35 10.57
N GLY A 9 13.24 9.34 11.34
CA GLY A 9 14.06 9.50 12.54
C GLY A 9 15.30 8.60 12.60
N LEU A 10 16.32 9.07 13.31
CA LEU A 10 17.64 8.42 13.47
C LEU A 10 17.67 7.27 14.51
N SER A 11 16.53 6.92 15.12
CA SER A 11 16.48 5.84 16.12
C SER A 11 16.80 4.49 15.49
N ASN A 12 17.42 3.56 16.22
CA ASN A 12 17.56 2.17 15.76
C ASN A 12 16.31 1.33 16.00
N TYR A 13 15.35 1.82 16.78
CA TYR A 13 14.07 1.17 17.04
C TYR A 13 13.01 1.65 16.04
N VAL A 14 12.15 0.73 15.58
CA VAL A 14 11.01 1.01 14.70
C VAL A 14 9.74 0.54 15.42
N PRO A 15 8.88 1.44 15.93
CA PRO A 15 7.70 1.07 16.70
C PRO A 15 6.52 0.59 15.84
N ALA A 16 6.45 1.01 14.59
CA ALA A 16 5.33 0.76 13.69
C ALA A 16 5.78 0.72 12.23
N SER A 17 5.07 -0.05 11.40
CA SER A 17 5.31 -0.14 9.95
C SER A 17 4.02 0.08 9.17
N PHE A 18 3.98 1.17 8.40
CA PHE A 18 2.85 1.55 7.54
C PHE A 18 3.20 1.24 6.09
N VAL A 19 2.37 0.44 5.43
CA VAL A 19 2.68 -0.14 4.12
C VAL A 19 1.65 0.30 3.09
N PHE A 20 2.10 0.82 1.96
CA PHE A 20 1.30 1.28 0.83
C PHE A 20 1.81 0.62 -0.43
N GLY A 21 0.92 0.25 -1.34
CA GLY A 21 1.36 -0.37 -2.57
C GLY A 21 0.30 -1.08 -3.37
N ASP A 22 0.78 -1.93 -4.28
CA ASP A 22 -0.04 -2.81 -5.11
C ASP A 22 -0.01 -4.26 -4.59
N SER A 23 -0.30 -5.23 -5.48
CA SER A 23 -0.26 -6.67 -5.18
C SER A 23 1.06 -7.15 -4.58
N LEU A 24 2.18 -6.45 -4.83
CA LEU A 24 3.48 -6.84 -4.30
C LEU A 24 3.58 -6.70 -2.78
N LEU A 25 2.71 -5.87 -2.19
CA LEU A 25 2.68 -5.58 -0.77
C LEU A 25 1.34 -5.90 -0.11
N ASP A 26 0.30 -6.25 -0.89
CA ASP A 26 -1.01 -6.61 -0.35
C ASP A 26 -0.90 -7.85 0.54
N VAL A 27 -1.58 -7.79 1.69
CA VAL A 27 -1.66 -8.84 2.70
C VAL A 27 -3.09 -9.33 2.92
N GLY A 28 -3.99 -8.99 2.01
CA GLY A 28 -5.38 -9.43 1.99
C GLY A 28 -6.43 -8.32 2.07
N ASN A 29 -6.08 -7.06 1.80
CA ASN A 29 -7.09 -6.00 1.69
C ASN A 29 -8.10 -6.32 0.58
N ASN A 30 -7.63 -6.89 -0.54
CA ASN A 30 -8.51 -7.25 -1.65
C ASN A 30 -9.56 -8.32 -1.30
N ASN A 31 -9.39 -9.06 -0.21
CA ASN A 31 -10.38 -10.05 0.24
C ASN A 31 -11.68 -9.42 0.76
N TYR A 32 -11.63 -8.13 1.15
CA TYR A 32 -12.75 -7.39 1.74
C TYR A 32 -13.49 -6.50 0.73
N ILE A 33 -13.12 -6.57 -0.56
CA ILE A 33 -13.75 -5.82 -1.65
C ILE A 33 -14.15 -6.75 -2.80
N VAL A 34 -15.09 -6.30 -3.62
CA VAL A 34 -15.52 -7.02 -4.83
C VAL A 34 -14.48 -6.78 -5.92
N SER A 35 -13.50 -7.68 -6.03
CA SER A 35 -12.35 -7.59 -6.92
C SER A 35 -12.06 -8.92 -7.59
N LEU A 36 -11.59 -8.87 -8.83
CA LEU A 36 -10.96 -10.00 -9.53
C LEU A 36 -9.49 -10.18 -9.14
N ALA A 37 -8.84 -9.14 -8.63
CA ALA A 37 -7.46 -9.18 -8.16
C ALA A 37 -7.42 -9.70 -6.72
N LYS A 38 -7.58 -11.01 -6.52
CA LYS A 38 -7.53 -11.65 -5.20
C LYS A 38 -6.51 -12.79 -5.17
N ALA A 39 -5.80 -12.91 -4.06
CA ALA A 39 -4.84 -13.99 -3.80
C ALA A 39 -5.28 -14.84 -2.60
N ASN A 40 -6.57 -15.19 -2.55
CA ASN A 40 -7.22 -15.97 -1.49
C ASN A 40 -7.56 -17.41 -1.93
N HIS A 41 -6.82 -17.94 -2.89
CA HIS A 41 -6.97 -19.28 -3.44
C HIS A 41 -5.60 -19.88 -3.73
N ASP A 42 -5.54 -21.18 -4.01
CA ASP A 42 -4.31 -21.84 -4.44
C ASP A 42 -3.80 -21.26 -5.77
N PRO A 43 -2.47 -21.15 -5.98
CA PRO A 43 -1.39 -21.66 -5.14
C PRO A 43 -0.87 -20.67 -4.08
N TYR A 44 -1.59 -19.59 -3.76
CA TYR A 44 -1.09 -18.58 -2.83
C TYR A 44 -1.04 -19.09 -1.38
N GLY A 45 -0.02 -18.66 -0.63
CA GLY A 45 0.09 -18.93 0.81
C GLY A 45 0.54 -20.33 1.22
N ILE A 46 1.14 -21.13 0.33
CA ILE A 46 1.69 -22.46 0.64
C ILE A 46 2.58 -22.45 1.90
N ASP A 47 3.48 -21.46 2.02
CA ASP A 47 4.41 -21.35 3.17
C ASP A 47 3.69 -20.91 4.46
N PHE A 48 2.46 -20.42 4.35
CA PHE A 48 1.55 -20.12 5.46
C PHE A 48 0.56 -21.26 5.74
N GLY A 49 0.55 -22.31 4.92
CA GLY A 49 -0.42 -23.42 4.97
C GLY A 49 -1.81 -23.08 4.44
N MET A 50 -2.08 -21.82 4.06
CA MET A 50 -3.32 -21.38 3.44
C MET A 50 -3.15 -19.99 2.79
N ALA A 51 -4.00 -19.70 1.81
CA ALA A 51 -4.01 -18.39 1.15
C ALA A 51 -4.37 -17.26 2.12
N THR A 52 -3.49 -16.25 2.22
CA THR A 52 -3.70 -15.10 3.13
C THR A 52 -4.13 -13.83 2.39
N GLY A 53 -4.27 -13.84 1.06
CA GLY A 53 -4.42 -12.63 0.26
C GLY A 53 -3.10 -11.96 -0.15
N ARG A 54 -1.95 -12.58 0.14
CA ARG A 54 -0.64 -12.18 -0.41
C ARG A 54 -0.47 -12.80 -1.79
N PHE A 55 -0.02 -12.02 -2.77
CA PHE A 55 0.25 -12.50 -4.13
C PHE A 55 1.59 -13.26 -4.21
N SER A 56 1.79 -14.22 -3.32
CA SER A 56 3.00 -15.05 -3.16
C SER A 56 2.65 -16.36 -2.44
N ASN A 57 3.56 -17.33 -2.47
CA ASN A 57 3.47 -18.53 -1.64
C ASN A 57 3.67 -18.22 -0.15
N GLY A 58 4.29 -17.08 0.17
CA GLY A 58 4.66 -16.74 1.53
C GLY A 58 4.68 -15.23 1.76
N ARG A 59 5.73 -14.79 2.45
CA ARG A 59 5.91 -13.40 2.93
C ARG A 59 6.11 -12.43 1.75
N THR A 60 5.55 -11.23 1.87
CA THR A 60 5.89 -10.09 1.01
C THR A 60 7.24 -9.50 1.42
N VAL A 61 7.81 -8.60 0.61
CA VAL A 61 9.04 -7.89 0.99
C VAL A 61 8.84 -7.04 2.25
N ALA A 62 7.66 -6.43 2.45
CA ALA A 62 7.35 -5.69 3.67
C ALA A 62 7.31 -6.59 4.90
N ASP A 63 6.75 -7.81 4.79
CA ASP A 63 6.75 -8.77 5.89
C ASP A 63 8.18 -9.16 6.31
N VAL A 64 9.05 -9.42 5.32
CA VAL A 64 10.45 -9.77 5.58
C VAL A 64 11.18 -8.62 6.27
N ILE A 65 10.98 -7.38 5.80
CA ILE A 65 11.56 -6.18 6.43
C ILE A 65 11.06 -6.01 7.85
N ASN A 66 9.74 -6.11 8.08
CA ASN A 66 9.14 -5.98 9.40
C ASN A 66 9.75 -6.98 10.38
N GLN A 67 9.86 -8.26 10.00
CA GLN A 67 10.43 -9.29 10.85
C GLN A 67 11.91 -9.04 11.18
N LYS A 68 12.69 -8.55 10.21
CA LYS A 68 14.09 -8.16 10.44
C LYS A 68 14.22 -6.99 11.42
N LEU A 69 13.21 -6.14 11.50
CA LEU A 69 13.12 -5.03 12.45
C LEU A 69 12.48 -5.42 13.80
N GLY A 70 12.17 -6.70 14.01
CA GLY A 70 11.52 -7.18 15.24
C GLY A 70 10.02 -6.85 15.32
N LEU A 71 9.41 -6.41 14.21
CA LEU A 71 7.98 -6.19 14.11
C LEU A 71 7.24 -7.45 13.66
N GLY A 72 5.95 -7.51 13.98
CA GLY A 72 5.04 -8.50 13.42
C GLY A 72 4.60 -8.15 11.99
N PHE A 73 3.69 -8.93 11.44
CA PHE A 73 3.04 -8.60 10.17
C PHE A 73 2.07 -7.42 10.35
N SER A 74 2.17 -6.41 9.50
CA SER A 74 1.18 -5.34 9.45
C SER A 74 -0.14 -5.92 8.90
N PRO A 75 -1.26 -5.84 9.62
CA PRO A 75 -2.52 -6.41 9.17
C PRO A 75 -3.13 -5.59 8.02
N PRO A 76 -4.01 -6.19 7.19
CA PRO A 76 -4.73 -5.45 6.16
C PRO A 76 -5.69 -4.45 6.81
N TYR A 77 -5.66 -3.20 6.36
CA TYR A 77 -6.53 -2.13 6.83
C TYR A 77 -8.02 -2.51 6.85
N LEU A 78 -8.49 -3.22 5.81
CA LEU A 78 -9.92 -3.58 5.69
C LEU A 78 -10.35 -4.76 6.55
N ALA A 79 -9.44 -5.44 7.25
CA ALA A 79 -9.85 -6.50 8.17
C ALA A 79 -10.58 -5.91 9.39
N PRO A 80 -11.73 -6.49 9.80
CA PRO A 80 -12.45 -6.05 11.00
C PRO A 80 -11.63 -6.10 12.30
N THR A 81 -10.55 -6.89 12.31
CA THR A 81 -9.62 -7.02 13.44
C THR A 81 -8.56 -5.92 13.48
N THR A 82 -8.45 -5.06 12.46
CA THR A 82 -7.45 -4.00 12.37
C THR A 82 -7.98 -2.72 13.03
N THR A 83 -8.11 -2.76 14.35
CA THR A 83 -8.62 -1.63 15.16
C THR A 83 -7.99 -1.62 16.56
N GLY A 84 -8.15 -0.53 17.31
CA GLY A 84 -7.69 -0.40 18.68
C GLY A 84 -6.17 -0.45 18.77
N SER A 85 -5.63 -1.13 19.79
CA SER A 85 -4.16 -1.19 19.98
C SER A 85 -3.41 -1.87 18.83
N VAL A 86 -4.09 -2.60 17.93
CA VAL A 86 -3.47 -3.26 16.79
C VAL A 86 -2.82 -2.23 15.86
N VAL A 87 -3.48 -1.10 15.61
CA VAL A 87 -3.00 -0.09 14.65
C VAL A 87 -1.74 0.64 15.13
N LEU A 88 -1.44 0.59 16.43
CA LEU A 88 -0.24 1.19 17.03
C LEU A 88 1.07 0.52 16.56
N LYS A 89 1.00 -0.70 16.01
CA LYS A 89 2.16 -1.39 15.42
C LYS A 89 2.28 -1.20 13.90
N GLY A 90 1.39 -0.40 13.32
CA GLY A 90 1.32 -0.16 11.89
C GLY A 90 0.29 -1.03 11.17
N VAL A 91 -0.03 -0.63 9.95
CA VAL A 91 -1.14 -1.15 9.14
C VAL A 91 -0.70 -1.23 7.68
N ASN A 92 -1.23 -2.19 6.95
CA ASN A 92 -1.00 -2.35 5.52
C ASN A 92 -2.24 -1.89 4.73
N TYR A 93 -2.05 -0.89 3.88
CA TYR A 93 -3.06 -0.28 3.00
C TYR A 93 -2.94 -0.74 1.55
N ALA A 94 -1.91 -1.52 1.20
CA ALA A 94 -1.66 -1.98 -0.16
C ALA A 94 -2.81 -2.82 -0.70
N SER A 95 -3.03 -2.76 -2.00
CA SER A 95 -4.17 -3.41 -2.66
C SER A 95 -3.77 -3.92 -4.04
N GLY A 96 -4.07 -5.20 -4.31
CA GLY A 96 -3.95 -5.77 -5.65
C GLY A 96 -4.64 -4.89 -6.71
N ALA A 97 -3.99 -4.75 -7.88
CA ALA A 97 -4.38 -3.84 -8.96
C ALA A 97 -4.38 -2.33 -8.63
N GLY A 98 -3.98 -1.92 -7.41
CA GLY A 98 -3.81 -0.52 -7.06
C GLY A 98 -2.69 0.15 -7.87
N GLY A 99 -2.84 1.44 -8.17
CA GLY A 99 -1.84 2.24 -8.88
C GLY A 99 -1.74 3.66 -8.33
N ILE A 100 -0.77 4.40 -8.86
CA ILE A 100 -0.54 5.82 -8.58
C ILE A 100 -1.74 6.65 -9.07
N LEU A 101 -2.24 6.31 -10.27
CA LEU A 101 -3.43 6.91 -10.86
C LEU A 101 -4.68 6.18 -10.39
N ASN A 102 -5.76 6.94 -10.23
CA ASN A 102 -7.03 6.42 -9.70
C ASN A 102 -7.74 5.46 -10.66
N ASN A 103 -7.44 5.54 -11.95
CA ASN A 103 -8.00 4.68 -12.99
C ASN A 103 -7.21 3.37 -13.21
N SER A 104 -6.00 3.26 -12.68
CA SER A 104 -5.20 2.05 -12.83
C SER A 104 -5.89 0.83 -12.22
N GLY A 105 -5.85 -0.29 -12.95
CA GLY A 105 -6.43 -1.55 -12.50
C GLY A 105 -7.95 -1.61 -12.46
N GLN A 106 -8.67 -0.64 -13.04
CA GLN A 106 -10.14 -0.62 -13.07
C GLN A 106 -10.75 -1.88 -13.68
N ILE A 107 -10.06 -2.53 -14.62
CA ILE A 107 -10.51 -3.79 -15.25
C ILE A 107 -10.71 -4.94 -14.25
N PHE A 108 -10.09 -4.86 -13.06
CA PHE A 108 -10.24 -5.86 -12.00
C PHE A 108 -11.39 -5.56 -11.03
N GLY A 109 -12.15 -4.48 -11.25
CA GLY A 109 -13.23 -4.04 -10.36
C GLY A 109 -12.69 -3.32 -9.13
N GLY A 110 -12.99 -3.82 -7.94
CA GLY A 110 -12.56 -3.23 -6.68
C GLY A 110 -11.05 -3.22 -6.50
N ARG A 111 -10.50 -2.06 -6.16
CA ARG A 111 -9.09 -1.81 -5.82
C ARG A 111 -8.96 -0.54 -5.01
N ILE A 112 -7.94 -0.46 -4.16
CA ILE A 112 -7.60 0.75 -3.39
C ILE A 112 -6.47 1.46 -4.11
N ASN A 113 -6.78 2.52 -4.86
CA ASN A 113 -5.76 3.38 -5.49
C ASN A 113 -4.96 4.16 -4.44
N PHE A 114 -3.82 4.74 -4.82
CA PHE A 114 -2.91 5.32 -3.84
C PHE A 114 -3.51 6.49 -3.05
N ASP A 115 -4.36 7.33 -3.66
CA ASP A 115 -5.09 8.38 -2.92
C ASP A 115 -5.95 7.78 -1.80
N ALA A 116 -6.73 6.74 -2.10
CA ALA A 116 -7.56 6.07 -1.11
C ALA A 116 -6.72 5.36 -0.02
N GLN A 117 -5.53 4.85 -0.34
CA GLN A 117 -4.61 4.31 0.67
C GLN A 117 -4.11 5.40 1.62
N ILE A 118 -3.86 6.61 1.12
CA ILE A 118 -3.46 7.77 1.93
C ILE A 118 -4.62 8.23 2.83
N ASP A 119 -5.86 8.20 2.34
CA ASP A 119 -7.05 8.50 3.14
C ASP A 119 -7.26 7.45 4.24
N ASN A 120 -7.06 6.16 3.94
CA ASN A 120 -7.11 5.10 4.94
C ASN A 120 -6.03 5.27 6.03
N PHE A 121 -4.83 5.71 5.65
CA PHE A 121 -3.80 6.09 6.62
C PHE A 121 -4.22 7.31 7.46
N ALA A 122 -4.86 8.32 6.86
CA ALA A 122 -5.35 9.47 7.60
C ALA A 122 -6.38 9.05 8.68
N ASN A 123 -7.29 8.13 8.36
CA ASN A 123 -8.23 7.58 9.34
C ASN A 123 -7.51 6.85 10.46
N THR A 124 -6.56 5.99 10.11
CA THR A 124 -5.74 5.25 11.09
C THR A 124 -4.94 6.20 11.98
N ARG A 125 -4.44 7.31 11.41
CA ARG A 125 -3.73 8.35 12.15
C ARG A 125 -4.60 8.99 13.22
N GLU A 126 -5.85 9.33 12.88
CA GLU A 126 -6.79 9.89 13.85
C GLU A 126 -7.15 8.88 14.95
N GLU A 127 -7.29 7.59 14.61
CA GLU A 127 -7.45 6.52 15.60
C GLU A 127 -6.24 6.41 16.54
N ILE A 128 -5.01 6.45 16.01
CA ILE A 128 -3.79 6.46 16.84
C ILE A 128 -3.79 7.68 17.76
N ILE A 129 -4.12 8.87 17.25
CA ILE A 129 -4.18 10.10 18.05
C ILE A 129 -5.23 9.98 19.16
N SER A 130 -6.39 9.39 18.90
CA SER A 130 -7.43 9.21 19.92
C SER A 130 -7.02 8.21 21.00
N LEU A 131 -6.23 7.19 20.65
CA LEU A 131 -5.76 6.15 21.58
C LEU A 131 -4.62 6.62 22.49
N ILE A 132 -3.64 7.35 21.97
CA ILE A 132 -2.41 7.68 22.72
C ILE A 132 -2.11 9.17 22.85
N GLY A 133 -2.97 10.03 22.29
CA GLY A 133 -2.81 11.48 22.31
C GLY A 133 -1.81 11.99 21.26
N VAL A 134 -1.95 13.27 20.91
CA VAL A 134 -1.15 13.93 19.86
C VAL A 134 0.37 13.82 20.08
N PRO A 135 0.93 14.11 21.28
CA PRO A 135 2.38 14.09 21.46
C PRO A 135 2.99 12.70 21.25
N ALA A 136 2.33 11.65 21.75
CA ALA A 136 2.80 10.27 21.63
C ALA A 136 2.64 9.76 20.19
N ALA A 137 1.52 10.09 19.53
CA ALA A 137 1.28 9.75 18.13
C ALA A 137 2.35 10.36 17.19
N LEU A 138 2.66 11.66 17.34
CA LEU A 138 3.71 12.30 16.54
C LEU A 138 5.09 11.66 16.77
N ASN A 139 5.41 11.29 18.02
CA ASN A 139 6.66 10.58 18.32
C ASN A 139 6.70 9.17 17.70
N LEU A 140 5.55 8.49 17.61
CA LEU A 140 5.41 7.21 16.93
C LEU A 140 5.65 7.36 15.43
N PHE A 141 4.96 8.29 14.75
CA PHE A 141 5.10 8.49 13.30
C PHE A 141 6.51 8.91 12.89
N LYS A 142 7.17 9.79 13.66
CA LYS A 142 8.57 10.17 13.42
C LYS A 142 9.55 9.00 13.44
N LYS A 143 9.23 7.91 14.14
CA LYS A 143 10.09 6.72 14.28
C LYS A 143 9.63 5.54 13.43
N ALA A 144 8.41 5.59 12.91
CA ALA A 144 7.82 4.53 12.11
C ALA A 144 8.54 4.33 10.77
N LEU A 145 8.38 3.15 10.20
CA LEU A 145 8.77 2.83 8.84
C LEU A 145 7.58 3.05 7.90
N PHE A 146 7.83 3.73 6.80
CA PHE A 146 6.88 3.85 5.70
C PHE A 146 7.43 3.11 4.49
N THR A 147 6.66 2.15 4.00
CA THR A 147 6.99 1.35 2.82
C THR A 147 6.00 1.67 1.72
N VAL A 148 6.50 2.11 0.57
CA VAL A 148 5.67 2.45 -0.61
C VAL A 148 6.21 1.68 -1.80
N ALA A 149 5.42 0.76 -2.38
CA ALA A 149 5.78 0.10 -3.63
C ALA A 149 4.59 -0.09 -4.56
N LEU A 150 4.58 0.67 -5.65
CA LEU A 150 3.54 0.64 -6.68
C LEU A 150 4.05 1.27 -7.98
N GLY A 151 3.16 1.39 -8.97
CA GLY A 151 3.46 1.99 -10.27
C GLY A 151 3.46 0.98 -11.42
N SER A 152 3.47 -0.32 -11.14
CA SER A 152 3.49 -1.36 -12.17
C SER A 152 2.16 -1.39 -12.95
N ASN A 153 1.05 -1.36 -12.23
CA ASN A 153 -0.31 -1.38 -12.78
C ASN A 153 -0.65 -0.11 -13.57
N ASP A 154 0.00 1.03 -13.31
CA ASP A 154 -0.16 2.24 -14.12
C ASP A 154 0.34 2.04 -15.56
N PHE A 155 1.31 1.15 -15.77
CA PHE A 155 1.72 0.74 -17.10
C PHE A 155 0.89 -0.44 -17.59
N LEU A 156 0.85 -1.55 -16.84
CA LEU A 156 0.30 -2.81 -17.32
C LEU A 156 -1.22 -2.80 -17.45
N ASP A 157 -1.90 -2.23 -16.46
CA ASP A 157 -3.36 -2.26 -16.30
C ASP A 157 -3.98 -0.87 -16.50
N ASN A 158 -3.25 -0.01 -17.21
CA ASN A 158 -3.72 1.29 -17.68
C ASN A 158 -3.06 1.62 -19.03
N TYR A 159 -1.90 2.28 -19.06
CA TYR A 159 -1.34 2.88 -20.28
C TYR A 159 -0.98 1.87 -21.40
N LEU A 160 -0.53 0.67 -21.06
CA LEU A 160 -0.16 -0.40 -22.02
C LEU A 160 -1.23 -1.48 -22.16
N THR A 161 -2.43 -1.28 -21.59
CA THR A 161 -3.52 -2.27 -21.67
C THR A 161 -3.91 -2.53 -23.12
N PRO A 162 -3.79 -3.77 -23.63
CA PRO A 162 -4.10 -4.07 -25.02
C PRO A 162 -5.53 -3.67 -25.39
N ILE A 163 -5.68 -3.07 -26.58
CA ILE A 163 -6.95 -2.60 -27.16
C ILE A 163 -7.57 -1.41 -26.41
N LEU A 164 -7.77 -1.51 -25.09
CA LEU A 164 -8.44 -0.51 -24.27
C LEU A 164 -7.67 0.82 -24.19
N SER A 165 -6.35 0.79 -24.15
CA SER A 165 -5.53 2.02 -24.02
C SER A 165 -5.13 2.65 -25.37
N ILE A 166 -5.56 2.10 -26.51
CA ILE A 166 -5.17 2.61 -27.83
C ILE A 166 -5.52 4.09 -28.00
N PRO A 167 -6.74 4.56 -27.69
CA PRO A 167 -7.08 5.98 -27.84
C PRO A 167 -6.20 6.90 -26.98
N GLU A 168 -5.92 6.49 -25.74
CA GLU A 168 -5.07 7.27 -24.82
C GLU A 168 -3.63 7.36 -25.33
N ARG A 169 -3.06 6.24 -25.81
CA ARG A 169 -1.68 6.22 -26.36
C ARG A 169 -1.51 7.02 -27.64
N VAL A 170 -2.58 7.28 -28.39
CA VAL A 170 -2.55 8.20 -29.54
C VAL A 170 -2.46 9.66 -29.09
N LEU A 171 -3.08 10.00 -27.96
CA LEU A 171 -3.16 11.38 -27.46
C LEU A 171 -2.04 11.75 -26.48
N VAL A 172 -1.52 10.77 -25.74
CA VAL A 172 -0.55 10.97 -24.66
C VAL A 172 0.72 10.20 -25.00
N SER A 173 1.83 10.94 -25.20
CA SER A 173 3.13 10.32 -25.42
C SER A 173 3.63 9.60 -24.16
N PRO A 174 4.51 8.59 -24.30
CA PRO A 174 5.07 7.89 -23.15
C PRO A 174 5.77 8.83 -22.16
N GLU A 175 6.47 9.86 -22.65
CA GLU A 175 7.16 10.85 -21.83
C GLU A 175 6.18 11.70 -21.02
N SER A 176 5.08 12.14 -21.65
CA SER A 176 4.02 12.89 -20.98
C SER A 176 3.30 12.06 -19.92
N PHE A 177 3.08 10.77 -20.21
CA PHE A 177 2.51 9.82 -19.26
C PHE A 177 3.42 9.63 -18.04
N VAL A 178 4.72 9.36 -18.26
CA VAL A 178 5.71 9.22 -17.18
C VAL A 178 5.84 10.51 -16.36
N ALA A 179 5.86 11.68 -16.99
CA ALA A 179 5.91 12.97 -16.29
C ALA A 179 4.68 13.15 -15.38
N THR A 180 3.50 12.76 -15.87
CA THR A 180 2.25 12.76 -15.08
C THR A 180 2.36 11.83 -13.87
N LEU A 181 2.83 10.60 -14.05
CA LEU A 181 3.03 9.65 -12.95
C LEU A 181 4.00 10.17 -11.89
N VAL A 182 5.16 10.71 -12.30
CA VAL A 182 6.15 11.27 -11.39
C VAL A 182 5.58 12.45 -10.61
N SER A 183 4.87 13.35 -11.30
CA SER A 183 4.20 14.51 -10.66
C SER A 183 3.17 14.06 -9.63
N ARG A 184 2.31 13.09 -10.00
CA ARG A 184 1.26 12.58 -9.10
C ARG A 184 1.86 11.88 -7.88
N LEU A 185 2.83 10.99 -8.10
CA LEU A 185 3.52 10.27 -7.03
C LEU A 185 4.20 11.23 -6.05
N ARG A 186 4.85 12.29 -6.56
CA ARG A 186 5.49 13.31 -5.72
C ARG A 186 4.49 14.01 -4.81
N LEU A 187 3.32 14.39 -5.33
CA LEU A 187 2.26 15.02 -4.55
C LEU A 187 1.75 14.08 -3.45
N GLN A 188 1.45 12.83 -3.82
CA GLN A 188 0.95 11.81 -2.90
C GLN A 188 1.96 11.51 -1.76
N LEU A 189 3.24 11.33 -2.09
CA LEU A 189 4.30 11.16 -1.09
C LEU A 189 4.44 12.39 -0.17
N THR A 190 4.30 13.60 -0.73
CA THR A 190 4.32 14.84 0.07
C THR A 190 3.17 14.85 1.07
N VAL A 191 1.97 14.41 0.68
CA VAL A 191 0.81 14.31 1.60
C VAL A 191 1.09 13.34 2.75
N ILE A 192 1.71 12.19 2.47
CA ILE A 192 2.10 11.24 3.54
C ILE A 192 3.08 11.92 4.50
N LEU A 193 4.13 12.55 3.98
CA LEU A 193 5.18 13.20 4.80
C LEU A 193 4.65 14.38 5.65
N LEU A 194 3.62 15.09 5.19
CA LEU A 194 3.01 16.17 5.98
C LEU A 194 2.13 15.65 7.14
N LYS A 195 1.77 14.37 7.13
CA LYS A 195 0.94 13.73 8.17
C LYS A 195 1.77 13.04 9.26
N THR A 196 3.08 12.85 9.05
CA THR A 196 4.02 12.17 9.95
C THR A 196 4.78 13.12 10.85
#